data_AF-A0A7S0CV35-F1
#
_entry.id   AF-A0A7S0CV35-F1
#
_cell.length_a   1.000
_cell.length_b   1.000
_cell.length_c   1.000
_cell.angle_alpha   90.00
_cell.angle_beta   90.00
_cell.angle_gamma   90.00
#
_symmetry.space_group_name_H-M   'P 1'
#
loop_
_entity.id
_entity.type
_entity.pdbx_description
1 polymer ?
#
loop_
_entity_poly.entity_id
_entity_poly.type
_entity_poly.pdbx_seq_one_letter_code
_entity_poly.pdbx_strand_id
1 'polypeptide(L)'
;APAPAPPAKQRSLSYRLHDALNVPLVGGLSVMCILGLLGLMDAHLITKIFITYIVVDGLWIALSPSAVPKHAWAIVLHHVLTFAILLHPLRYPEHAIETCRDGIVEVNTFFLIVRRNTKRGSLLNLACDAAYHATLSIRFFWQPYLIYHFRIITHMDSKDRPGGYPFHEHYMVMVSQIMLCVFNIMIVLPGLLAKSKPKTKKA
;
A
#
# COMPACT_ATOMS: atom_id res chain seq x y z
N ALA A 1 -30.08 -10.24 34.61
CA ALA A 1 -29.35 -10.91 33.51
C ALA A 1 -28.60 -9.84 32.71
N PRO A 2 -27.32 -10.06 32.33
CA PRO A 2 -26.64 -9.14 31.44
C PRO A 2 -27.36 -9.11 30.09
N ALA A 3 -27.56 -7.92 29.52
CA ALA A 3 -28.17 -7.75 28.21
C ALA A 3 -27.38 -8.55 27.15
N PRO A 4 -28.05 -9.23 26.21
CA PRO A 4 -27.36 -9.90 25.12
C PRO A 4 -26.52 -8.88 24.35
N ALA A 5 -25.26 -9.22 24.10
CA ALA A 5 -24.36 -8.38 23.32
C ALA A 5 -25.03 -8.05 21.97
N PRO A 6 -24.96 -6.78 21.52
CA PRO A 6 -25.57 -6.41 20.25
C PRO A 6 -24.99 -7.29 19.13
N PRO A 7 -25.82 -7.71 18.15
CA PRO A 7 -25.37 -8.56 17.06
C PRO A 7 -24.21 -7.88 16.34
N ALA A 8 -23.17 -8.65 16.04
CA ALA A 8 -22.01 -8.15 15.31
C ALA A 8 -22.49 -7.49 14.01
N LYS A 9 -22.19 -6.19 13.84
CA LYS A 9 -22.67 -5.40 12.70
C LYS A 9 -22.29 -6.12 11.40
N GLN A 10 -23.29 -6.63 10.69
CA GLN A 10 -23.09 -7.41 9.49
C GLN A 10 -22.41 -6.53 8.43
N ARG A 11 -21.29 -6.99 7.89
CA ARG A 11 -20.52 -6.23 6.88
C ARG A 11 -21.39 -6.06 5.63
N SER A 12 -21.32 -4.89 4.99
CA SER A 12 -22.09 -4.62 3.76
C SER A 12 -21.69 -5.58 2.64
N LEU A 13 -22.57 -5.76 1.65
CA LEU A 13 -22.23 -6.55 0.46
C LEU A 13 -21.00 -5.99 -0.26
N SER A 14 -20.96 -4.66 -0.41
CA SER A 14 -19.82 -3.94 -1.01
C SER A 14 -18.53 -4.26 -0.28
N TYR A 15 -18.52 -4.24 1.06
CA TYR A 15 -17.35 -4.64 1.85
C TYR A 15 -16.89 -6.05 1.52
N ARG A 16 -17.82 -7.01 1.53
CA ARG A 16 -17.48 -8.43 1.35
C ARG A 16 -16.92 -8.70 -0.04
N LEU A 17 -17.51 -8.08 -1.06
CA LEU A 17 -17.07 -8.23 -2.44
C LEU A 17 -15.73 -7.53 -2.67
N HIS A 18 -15.57 -6.31 -2.14
CA HIS A 18 -14.32 -5.56 -2.16
C HIS A 18 -13.19 -6.38 -1.53
N ASP A 19 -13.35 -6.85 -0.30
CA ASP A 19 -12.32 -7.66 0.38
C ASP A 19 -12.00 -8.96 -0.41
N ALA A 20 -13.00 -9.62 -1.00
CA ALA A 20 -12.81 -10.87 -1.74
C ALA A 20 -12.02 -10.69 -3.04
N LEU A 21 -12.22 -9.57 -3.74
CA LEU A 21 -11.48 -9.24 -4.96
C LEU A 21 -10.13 -8.60 -4.63
N ASN A 22 -10.06 -7.77 -3.60
CA ASN A 22 -8.88 -6.98 -3.32
C ASN A 22 -7.72 -7.84 -2.81
N VAL A 23 -8.00 -8.91 -2.04
CA VAL A 23 -6.97 -9.84 -1.56
C VAL A 23 -6.14 -10.46 -2.71
N PRO A 24 -6.75 -11.14 -3.71
CA PRO A 24 -5.98 -11.70 -4.81
C PRO A 24 -5.39 -10.63 -5.72
N LEU A 25 -6.02 -9.46 -5.90
CA LEU A 25 -5.48 -8.38 -6.72
C LEU A 25 -4.22 -7.77 -6.10
N VAL A 26 -4.25 -7.40 -4.81
CA VAL A 26 -3.07 -6.89 -4.09
C VAL A 26 -1.97 -7.94 -4.02
N GLY A 27 -2.32 -9.21 -3.80
CA GLY A 27 -1.36 -10.32 -3.84
C GLY A 27 -0.72 -10.48 -5.23
N GLY A 28 -1.52 -10.39 -6.29
CA GLY A 28 -1.05 -10.44 -7.68
C GLY A 28 -0.12 -9.28 -8.01
N LEU A 29 -0.50 -8.04 -7.65
CA LEU A 29 0.37 -6.87 -7.81
C LEU A 29 1.69 -7.01 -7.06
N SER A 30 1.66 -7.55 -5.84
CA SER A 30 2.87 -7.82 -5.05
C SER A 30 3.80 -8.80 -5.77
N VAL A 31 3.26 -9.89 -6.32
CA VAL A 31 4.03 -10.86 -7.11
C VAL A 31 4.57 -10.21 -8.38
N MET A 32 3.77 -9.42 -9.09
CA MET A 32 4.20 -8.69 -10.28
C MET A 32 5.35 -7.72 -9.96
N CYS A 33 5.28 -6.95 -8.87
CA CYS A 33 6.38 -6.09 -8.45
C CYS A 33 7.66 -6.89 -8.17
N ILE A 34 7.56 -8.06 -7.52
CA ILE A 34 8.73 -8.94 -7.31
C ILE A 34 9.29 -9.42 -8.66
N LEU A 35 8.43 -9.87 -9.58
CA LEU A 35 8.85 -10.30 -10.92
C LEU A 35 9.49 -9.16 -11.72
N GLY A 36 8.97 -7.93 -11.60
CA GLY A 36 9.56 -6.73 -12.20
C GLY A 36 10.93 -6.41 -11.64
N LEU A 37 11.12 -6.52 -10.32
CA LEU A 37 12.43 -6.36 -9.67
C LEU A 37 13.45 -7.43 -10.09
N LEU A 38 12.98 -8.63 -10.41
CA LEU A 38 13.81 -9.72 -10.92
C LEU A 38 14.07 -9.63 -12.44
N GLY A 39 13.49 -8.65 -13.12
CA GLY A 39 13.58 -8.52 -14.59
C GLY A 39 12.80 -9.58 -15.36
N LEU A 40 11.89 -10.30 -14.69
CA LEU A 40 11.07 -11.37 -15.28
C LEU A 40 9.75 -10.85 -15.88
N MET A 41 9.40 -9.59 -15.60
CA MET A 41 8.19 -8.95 -16.12
C MET A 41 8.47 -7.48 -16.43
N ASP A 42 7.89 -6.97 -17.52
CA ASP A 42 8.07 -5.57 -17.93
C ASP A 42 7.50 -4.61 -16.88
N ALA A 43 8.36 -3.78 -16.29
CA ALA A 43 7.98 -2.86 -15.24
C ALA A 43 6.98 -1.80 -15.72
N HIS A 44 7.04 -1.40 -17.00
CA HIS A 44 6.13 -0.39 -17.54
C HIS A 44 4.71 -0.97 -17.75
N LEU A 45 4.61 -2.22 -18.18
CA LEU A 45 3.35 -2.97 -18.15
C LEU A 45 2.79 -3.05 -16.72
N ILE A 46 3.65 -3.33 -15.73
CA ILE A 46 3.25 -3.34 -14.31
C ILE A 46 2.71 -1.97 -13.90
N THR A 47 3.36 -0.85 -14.26
CA THR A 47 2.84 0.52 -14.02
C THR A 47 1.43 0.71 -14.54
N LYS A 48 1.15 0.31 -15.79
CA LYS A 48 -0.19 0.46 -16.40
C LYS A 48 -1.25 -0.37 -15.67
N ILE A 49 -0.89 -1.59 -15.28
CA ILE A 49 -1.78 -2.48 -14.52
C ILE A 49 -2.04 -1.90 -13.12
N PHE A 50 -0.99 -1.41 -12.45
CA PHE A 50 -1.08 -0.80 -11.12
C PHE A 50 -2.00 0.44 -11.17
N ILE A 51 -1.82 1.33 -12.16
CA ILE A 51 -2.69 2.49 -12.39
C ILE A 51 -4.14 2.04 -12.57
N THR A 52 -4.38 1.05 -13.42
CA THR A 52 -5.74 0.54 -13.68
C THR A 52 -6.39 0.07 -12.38
N TYR A 53 -5.67 -0.71 -11.58
CA TYR A 53 -6.14 -1.17 -10.28
C TYR A 53 -6.46 -0.01 -9.33
N ILE A 54 -5.54 0.93 -9.12
CA ILE A 54 -5.78 2.00 -8.13
C ILE A 54 -6.89 2.96 -8.56
N VAL A 55 -7.11 3.17 -9.87
CA VAL A 55 -8.24 3.97 -10.37
C VAL A 55 -9.56 3.24 -10.10
N VAL A 56 -9.66 1.96 -10.49
CA VAL A 56 -10.89 1.18 -10.33
C VAL A 56 -11.24 1.03 -8.84
N ASP A 57 -10.26 0.68 -8.02
CA ASP A 57 -10.45 0.49 -6.58
C ASP A 57 -10.74 1.83 -5.87
N GLY A 58 -10.05 2.90 -6.28
CA GLY A 58 -10.28 4.25 -5.75
C GLY A 58 -11.70 4.74 -6.05
N LEU A 59 -12.19 4.54 -7.27
CA LEU A 59 -13.57 4.86 -7.66
C LEU A 59 -14.59 4.03 -6.89
N TRP A 60 -14.34 2.73 -6.70
CA TRP A 60 -15.21 1.88 -5.89
C TRP A 60 -15.34 2.45 -4.48
N ILE A 61 -14.23 2.72 -3.79
CA ILE A 61 -14.24 3.21 -2.42
C ILE A 61 -14.88 4.61 -2.32
N ALA A 62 -14.64 5.48 -3.30
CA ALA A 62 -15.26 6.80 -3.36
C ALA A 62 -16.80 6.72 -3.49
N LEU A 63 -17.31 5.82 -4.35
CA LEU A 63 -18.74 5.62 -4.56
C LEU A 63 -19.40 4.79 -3.46
N SER A 64 -18.63 3.91 -2.80
CA SER A 64 -19.10 3.06 -1.71
C SER A 64 -18.12 3.08 -0.54
N PRO A 65 -18.12 4.16 0.28
CA PRO A 65 -17.21 4.27 1.44
C PRO A 65 -17.36 3.13 2.46
N SER A 66 -18.52 2.44 2.44
CA SER A 66 -18.78 1.25 3.26
C SER A 66 -17.97 0.00 2.85
N ALA A 67 -17.29 0.03 1.70
CA ALA A 67 -16.46 -1.06 1.19
C ALA A 67 -15.25 -1.35 2.08
N VAL A 68 -14.80 -0.34 2.85
CA VAL A 68 -13.63 -0.43 3.72
C VAL A 68 -14.01 -0.22 5.19
N PRO A 69 -13.28 -0.81 6.15
CA PRO A 69 -13.73 -0.85 7.55
C PRO A 69 -13.70 0.52 8.23
N LYS A 70 -12.70 1.36 7.93
CA LYS A 70 -12.49 2.69 8.53
C LYS A 70 -11.73 3.60 7.57
N HIS A 71 -11.93 4.91 7.74
CA HIS A 71 -11.15 5.96 7.08
C HIS A 71 -11.10 5.85 5.54
N ALA A 72 -12.24 5.62 4.89
CA ALA A 72 -12.33 5.53 3.42
C ALA A 72 -11.68 6.73 2.71
N TRP A 73 -11.88 7.94 3.22
CA TRP A 73 -11.26 9.15 2.67
C TRP A 73 -9.73 9.07 2.64
N ALA A 74 -9.11 8.43 3.63
CA ALA A 74 -7.66 8.33 3.74
C ALA A 74 -7.13 7.31 2.72
N ILE A 75 -7.87 6.23 2.47
CA ILE A 75 -7.56 5.26 1.40
C ILE A 75 -7.73 5.92 0.03
N VAL A 76 -8.79 6.69 -0.20
CA VAL A 76 -8.95 7.46 -1.44
C VAL A 76 -7.80 8.46 -1.63
N LEU A 77 -7.38 9.18 -0.59
CA LEU A 77 -6.22 10.06 -0.65
C LEU A 77 -4.94 9.29 -1.01
N HIS A 78 -4.73 8.12 -0.41
CA HIS A 78 -3.63 7.22 -0.78
C HIS A 78 -3.69 6.86 -2.27
N HIS A 79 -4.86 6.51 -2.82
CA HIS A 79 -5.01 6.18 -4.24
C HIS A 79 -4.69 7.37 -5.14
N VAL A 80 -5.07 8.59 -4.75
CA VAL A 80 -4.73 9.82 -5.48
C VAL A 80 -3.21 10.04 -5.48
N LEU A 81 -2.55 9.87 -4.34
CA LEU A 81 -1.09 10.03 -4.23
C LEU A 81 -0.34 8.91 -4.99
N THR A 82 -0.81 7.68 -4.90
CA THR A 82 -0.28 6.53 -5.66
C THR A 82 -0.48 6.73 -7.15
N PHE A 83 -1.63 7.25 -7.60
CA PHE A 83 -1.84 7.63 -8.99
C PHE A 83 -0.84 8.70 -9.43
N ALA A 84 -0.71 9.78 -8.64
CA ALA A 84 0.18 10.89 -8.96
C ALA A 84 1.65 10.43 -9.10
N ILE A 85 2.17 9.61 -8.18
CA ILE A 85 3.54 9.10 -8.31
C ILE A 85 3.70 8.15 -9.50
N LEU A 86 2.68 7.34 -9.83
CA LEU A 86 2.72 6.43 -11.00
C LEU A 86 2.65 7.16 -12.34
N LEU A 87 2.21 8.43 -12.39
CA LEU A 87 2.29 9.25 -13.60
C LEU A 87 3.72 9.50 -14.05
N HIS A 88 4.70 9.42 -13.14
CA HIS A 88 6.11 9.55 -13.46
C HIS A 88 6.65 8.37 -14.30
N PRO A 89 6.66 7.12 -13.81
CA PRO A 89 7.09 5.96 -14.59
C PRO A 89 6.22 5.70 -15.84
N LEU A 90 4.96 6.18 -15.85
CA LEU A 90 4.14 6.14 -17.07
C LEU A 90 4.66 7.08 -18.17
N ARG A 91 5.17 8.26 -17.80
CA ARG A 91 5.73 9.26 -18.75
C ARG A 91 7.20 9.04 -19.05
N TYR A 92 7.94 8.46 -18.11
CA TYR A 92 9.38 8.20 -18.17
C TYR A 92 9.64 6.70 -17.96
N PRO A 93 9.51 5.88 -19.03
CA PRO A 93 9.63 4.43 -18.95
C PRO A 93 10.96 3.92 -18.41
N GLU A 94 12.03 4.71 -18.55
CA GLU A 94 13.35 4.45 -17.95
C GLU A 94 13.28 4.29 -16.43
N HIS A 95 12.27 4.89 -15.78
CA HIS A 95 12.02 4.80 -14.34
C HIS A 95 10.87 3.83 -14.01
N ALA A 96 10.41 3.00 -14.95
CA ALA A 96 9.31 2.07 -14.69
C ALA A 96 9.58 1.08 -13.55
N ILE A 97 10.85 0.71 -13.33
CA ILE A 97 11.28 -0.14 -12.22
C ILE A 97 10.92 0.46 -10.85
N GLU A 98 10.75 1.78 -10.76
CA GLU A 98 10.37 2.48 -9.54
C GLU A 98 8.95 2.14 -9.08
N THR A 99 8.03 1.82 -10.02
CA THR A 99 6.72 1.24 -9.66
C THR A 99 6.90 -0.03 -8.83
N CYS A 100 7.86 -0.87 -9.20
CA CYS A 100 8.08 -2.14 -8.51
C CYS A 100 8.80 -1.94 -7.17
N ARG A 101 9.75 -0.98 -7.11
CA ARG A 101 10.44 -0.60 -5.87
C ARG A 101 9.47 -0.03 -4.84
N ASP A 102 8.58 0.87 -5.24
CA ASP A 102 7.60 1.44 -4.32
C ASP A 102 6.49 0.41 -3.98
N GLY A 103 5.98 -0.28 -5.01
CA GLY A 103 4.88 -1.25 -4.89
C GLY A 103 5.19 -2.52 -4.09
N ILE A 104 6.46 -2.84 -3.80
CA ILE A 104 6.80 -4.00 -2.94
C ILE A 104 6.24 -3.86 -1.52
N VAL A 105 5.87 -2.65 -1.10
CA VAL A 105 5.15 -2.41 0.16
C VAL A 105 3.82 -3.18 0.24
N GLU A 106 3.22 -3.50 -0.92
CA GLU A 106 1.99 -4.28 -0.99
C GLU A 106 2.16 -5.72 -0.52
N VAL A 107 3.38 -6.27 -0.51
CA VAL A 107 3.65 -7.57 0.11
C VAL A 107 3.25 -7.55 1.59
N ASN A 108 3.60 -6.46 2.29
CA ASN A 108 3.20 -6.29 3.68
C ASN A 108 1.68 -6.09 3.81
N THR A 109 1.08 -5.29 2.93
CA THR A 109 -0.38 -5.08 2.90
C THR A 109 -1.12 -6.41 2.68
N PHE A 110 -0.66 -7.23 1.74
CA PHE A 110 -1.22 -8.55 1.44
C PHE A 110 -1.23 -9.44 2.68
N PHE A 111 -0.10 -9.60 3.37
CA PHE A 111 -0.05 -10.41 4.60
C PHE A 111 -0.95 -9.86 5.70
N LEU A 112 -1.06 -8.53 5.82
CA LEU A 112 -1.99 -7.90 6.77
C LEU A 112 -3.45 -8.27 6.46
N ILE A 113 -3.88 -8.17 5.20
CA ILE A 113 -5.26 -8.45 4.80
C ILE A 113 -5.56 -9.95 4.95
N VAL A 114 -4.67 -10.83 4.50
CA VAL A 114 -4.84 -12.30 4.64
C VAL A 114 -4.91 -12.68 6.12
N ARG A 115 -4.03 -12.14 6.97
CA ARG A 115 -4.10 -12.36 8.42
C ARG A 115 -5.43 -11.91 9.01
N ARG A 116 -6.00 -10.79 8.56
CA ARG A 116 -7.30 -10.28 9.04
C ARG A 116 -8.46 -11.18 8.66
N ASN A 117 -8.39 -11.84 7.50
CA ASN A 117 -9.45 -12.66 6.95
C ASN A 117 -9.30 -14.17 7.27
N THR A 118 -8.25 -14.58 7.97
CA THR A 118 -8.01 -15.96 8.38
C THR A 118 -8.40 -16.19 9.84
N LYS A 119 -8.77 -17.45 10.17
CA LYS A 119 -9.13 -17.84 11.54
C LYS A 119 -7.93 -17.63 12.47
N ARG A 120 -8.10 -16.82 13.51
CA ARG A 120 -7.05 -16.53 14.49
C ARG A 120 -6.52 -17.82 15.11
N GLY A 121 -5.19 -17.98 15.14
CA GLY A 121 -4.52 -19.16 15.68
C GLY A 121 -4.40 -20.34 14.71
N SER A 122 -4.96 -20.26 13.49
CA SER A 122 -4.65 -21.24 12.44
C SER A 122 -3.20 -21.11 11.96
N LEU A 123 -2.64 -22.19 11.40
CA LEU A 123 -1.28 -22.18 10.84
C LEU A 123 -1.08 -21.07 9.80
N LEU A 124 -2.05 -20.89 8.90
CA LEU A 124 -2.02 -19.81 7.90
C LEU A 124 -2.02 -18.42 8.56
N ASN A 125 -2.85 -18.22 9.60
CA ASN A 125 -2.89 -16.96 10.33
C ASN A 125 -1.54 -16.65 11.01
N LEU A 126 -0.91 -17.65 11.62
CA LEU A 126 0.41 -17.52 12.25
C LEU A 126 1.50 -17.23 11.23
N ALA A 127 1.50 -17.94 10.10
CA ALA A 127 2.45 -17.71 9.00
C ALA A 127 2.32 -16.30 8.42
N CYS A 128 1.09 -15.84 8.15
CA CYS A 128 0.86 -14.48 7.67
C CYS A 128 1.17 -13.42 8.73
N ASP A 129 0.97 -13.68 10.03
CA ASP A 129 1.38 -12.75 11.10
C ASP A 129 2.90 -12.60 11.15
N ALA A 130 3.63 -13.71 11.07
CA ALA A 130 5.09 -13.71 11.02
C ALA A 130 5.60 -12.98 9.77
N ALA A 131 5.04 -13.28 8.59
CA ALA A 131 5.41 -12.64 7.33
C ALA A 131 5.07 -11.14 7.31
N TYR A 132 3.91 -10.74 7.85
CA TYR A 132 3.55 -9.34 8.06
C TYR A 132 4.60 -8.62 8.92
N HIS A 133 5.01 -9.21 10.04
CA HIS A 133 6.00 -8.60 10.91
C HIS A 133 7.40 -8.56 10.28
N ALA A 134 7.82 -9.61 9.57
CA ALA A 134 9.10 -9.67 8.86
C ALA A 134 9.20 -8.61 7.74
N THR A 135 8.07 -8.29 7.10
CA THR A 135 8.01 -7.31 5.99
C THR A 135 7.77 -5.87 6.45
N LEU A 136 7.69 -5.60 7.76
CA LEU A 136 7.58 -4.21 8.27
C LEU A 136 8.79 -3.34 7.92
N SER A 137 9.96 -3.95 7.74
CA SER A 137 11.17 -3.26 7.31
C SER A 137 10.99 -2.50 5.99
N ILE A 138 10.13 -3.01 5.09
CA ILE A 138 9.80 -2.34 3.84
C ILE A 138 9.14 -0.98 4.12
N ARG A 139 8.26 -0.89 5.12
CA ARG A 139 7.59 0.37 5.47
C ARG A 139 8.49 1.33 6.25
N PHE A 140 9.35 0.81 7.12
CA PHE A 140 10.13 1.65 8.04
C PHE A 140 11.51 2.04 7.54
N PHE A 141 12.08 1.30 6.57
CA PHE A 141 13.42 1.57 6.06
C PHE A 141 13.41 1.80 4.55
N TRP A 142 12.78 0.91 3.79
CA TRP A 142 12.79 0.99 2.33
C TRP A 142 11.99 2.20 1.81
N GLN A 143 10.76 2.38 2.28
CA GLN A 143 9.90 3.51 1.91
C GLN A 143 10.52 4.89 2.21
N PRO A 144 11.13 5.13 3.39
CA PRO A 144 11.92 6.34 3.62
C PRO A 144 13.15 6.49 2.72
N TYR A 145 13.87 5.39 2.45
CA TYR A 145 14.99 5.41 1.51
C TYR A 145 14.56 5.84 0.10
N LEU A 146 13.38 5.43 -0.36
CA LEU A 146 12.85 5.84 -1.66
C LEU A 146 12.65 7.35 -1.79
N ILE A 147 12.41 8.08 -0.70
CA ILE A 147 12.37 9.56 -0.74
C ILE A 147 13.74 10.12 -1.19
N TYR A 148 14.83 9.60 -0.63
CA TYR A 148 16.18 9.99 -1.02
C TYR A 148 16.49 9.57 -2.46
N HIS A 149 16.12 8.34 -2.84
CA HIS A 149 16.31 7.82 -4.19
C HIS A 149 15.56 8.67 -5.24
N PHE A 150 14.27 8.92 -5.03
CA PHE A 150 13.45 9.74 -5.92
C PHE A 150 13.98 11.17 -6.03
N ARG A 151 14.50 11.74 -4.94
CA ARG A 151 15.11 13.07 -4.96
C ARG A 151 16.25 13.15 -5.97
N ILE A 152 17.04 12.10 -6.11
CA ILE A 152 18.19 12.05 -7.02
C ILE A 152 17.71 11.84 -8.45
N ILE A 153 16.96 10.77 -8.70
CA ILE A 153 16.62 10.36 -10.08
C ILE A 153 15.70 11.37 -10.76
N THR A 154 14.85 12.07 -9.99
CA THR A 154 13.92 13.08 -10.53
C THR A 154 14.44 14.51 -10.41
N HIS A 155 15.69 14.72 -9.98
CA HIS A 155 16.24 16.06 -9.88
C HIS A 155 16.30 16.74 -11.25
N MET A 156 16.20 18.06 -11.25
CA MET A 156 16.32 18.94 -12.40
C MET A 156 17.70 18.82 -13.07
N ASP A 157 18.70 18.39 -12.31
CA ASP A 157 20.07 18.12 -12.77
C ASP A 157 20.35 16.61 -12.92
N SER A 158 19.31 15.77 -12.89
CA SER A 158 19.47 14.32 -13.06
C SER A 158 20.13 14.01 -14.40
N LYS A 159 21.07 13.06 -14.36
CA LYS A 159 21.80 12.59 -15.56
C LYS A 159 21.07 11.45 -16.28
N ASP A 160 19.96 10.96 -15.71
CA ASP A 160 19.16 9.89 -16.31
C ASP A 160 18.53 10.34 -17.64
N ARG A 161 18.41 11.66 -17.83
CA ARG A 161 17.86 12.28 -19.03
C ARG A 161 18.64 13.53 -19.44
N PRO A 162 18.93 13.75 -20.74
CA PRO A 162 19.49 15.01 -21.22
C PRO A 162 18.58 16.20 -20.85
N GLY A 163 19.12 17.18 -20.12
CA GLY A 163 18.38 18.34 -19.63
C GLY A 163 17.56 18.10 -18.35
N GLY A 164 17.68 16.92 -17.73
CA GLY A 164 17.05 16.57 -16.46
C GLY A 164 15.51 16.55 -16.50
N TYR A 165 14.90 16.71 -15.33
CA TYR A 165 13.45 16.66 -15.15
C TYR A 165 12.85 18.04 -14.85
N PRO A 166 11.63 18.34 -15.33
CA PRO A 166 10.94 19.56 -14.96
C PRO A 166 10.68 19.63 -13.45
N PHE A 167 10.74 20.84 -12.87
CA PHE A 167 10.49 21.06 -11.44
C PHE A 167 9.13 20.51 -10.98
N HIS A 168 8.08 20.63 -11.79
CA HIS A 168 6.75 20.10 -11.44
C HIS A 168 6.75 18.58 -11.30
N GLU A 169 7.62 17.89 -12.06
CA GLU A 169 7.77 16.44 -12.00
C GLU A 169 8.40 16.01 -10.67
N HIS A 170 9.54 16.63 -10.37
CA HIS A 170 10.26 16.43 -9.12
C HIS A 170 9.34 16.69 -7.93
N TYR A 171 8.64 17.83 -7.93
CA TYR A 171 7.73 18.22 -6.87
C TYR A 171 6.59 17.20 -6.67
N MET A 172 5.93 16.79 -7.77
CA MET A 172 4.86 15.79 -7.73
C MET A 172 5.33 14.47 -7.12
N VAL A 173 6.47 13.94 -7.58
CA VAL A 173 7.03 12.67 -7.08
C VAL A 173 7.42 12.79 -5.60
N MET A 174 8.12 13.85 -5.22
CA MET A 174 8.59 14.05 -3.85
C MET A 174 7.45 14.23 -2.86
N VAL A 175 6.46 15.05 -3.17
CA VAL A 175 5.28 15.24 -2.31
C VAL A 175 4.50 13.93 -2.18
N SER A 176 4.27 13.24 -3.29
CA SER A 176 3.55 11.96 -3.28
C SER A 176 4.29 10.93 -2.41
N GLN A 177 5.60 10.75 -2.61
CA GLN A 177 6.37 9.78 -1.83
C GLN A 177 6.41 10.11 -0.33
N ILE A 178 6.64 11.37 0.03
CA ILE A 178 6.67 11.79 1.45
C ILE A 178 5.31 11.50 2.10
N MET A 179 4.22 11.87 1.43
CA MET A 179 2.87 11.67 1.96
C MET A 179 2.49 10.19 2.05
N LEU A 180 2.86 9.38 1.04
CA LEU A 180 2.69 7.92 1.06
C LEU A 180 3.48 7.27 2.21
N CYS A 181 4.73 7.70 2.43
CA CYS A 181 5.54 7.23 3.54
C CYS A 181 4.92 7.58 4.90
N VAL A 182 4.47 8.82 5.09
CA VAL A 182 3.77 9.27 6.31
C VAL A 182 2.50 8.46 6.54
N PHE A 183 1.69 8.26 5.50
CA PHE A 183 0.48 7.44 5.53
C PHE A 183 0.78 6.00 5.97
N ASN A 184 1.80 5.37 5.37
CA ASN A 184 2.23 4.02 5.70
C ASN A 184 2.65 3.85 7.17
N ILE A 185 3.36 4.85 7.72
CA ILE A 185 3.76 4.84 9.13
C ILE A 185 2.55 5.04 10.05
N MET A 186 1.68 6.02 9.75
CA MET A 186 0.52 6.35 10.59
C MET A 186 -0.51 5.22 10.70
N ILE A 187 -0.66 4.38 9.67
CA ILE A 187 -1.57 3.22 9.73
C ILE A 187 -1.02 2.10 10.61
N VAL A 188 0.28 1.86 10.56
CA VAL A 188 0.91 0.71 11.23
C VAL A 188 1.20 1.01 12.71
N LEU A 189 1.68 2.22 13.01
CA LEU A 189 2.20 2.58 14.32
C LEU A 189 1.18 2.42 15.47
N PRO A 190 -0.10 2.86 15.36
CA PRO A 190 -1.08 2.67 16.42
C PRO A 190 -1.35 1.20 16.73
N GLY A 191 -1.33 0.33 15.72
CA GLY A 191 -1.53 -1.11 15.88
C GLY A 191 -0.38 -1.80 16.62
N LEU A 192 0.85 -1.31 16.43
CA LEU A 192 2.03 -1.79 17.17
C LEU A 192 2.05 -1.28 18.62
N LEU A 193 1.75 0.01 18.83
CA LEU A 193 1.72 0.62 20.16
C LEU A 193 0.55 0.14 21.03
N ALA A 194 -0.57 -0.26 20.44
CA ALA A 194 -1.69 -0.83 21.19
C ALA A 194 -1.38 -2.25 21.73
N LYS A 195 -0.52 -3.01 21.05
CA LYS A 195 -0.06 -4.34 21.52
C LYS A 195 0.96 -4.23 22.67
N SER A 196 1.69 -3.11 22.79
CA SER A 196 2.72 -2.93 23.82
C SER A 196 2.21 -2.41 25.16
N LYS A 197 0.96 -1.91 25.24
CA LYS A 197 0.36 -1.52 26.52
C LYS A 197 0.05 -2.76 27.35
N PRO A 198 0.69 -2.97 28.53
CA PRO A 198 0.33 -4.07 29.41
C PRO A 198 -1.13 -3.90 29.85
N LYS A 199 -1.91 -4.99 29.79
CA LYS A 199 -3.24 -5.02 30.41
C LYS A 199 -3.04 -4.83 31.91
N THR A 200 -3.19 -3.61 32.41
CA THR A 200 -3.32 -3.36 33.85
C THR A 200 -4.51 -4.18 34.33
N LYS A 201 -4.22 -5.28 35.03
CA LYS A 201 -5.23 -6.03 35.76
C LYS A 201 -5.82 -5.04 36.76
N LYS A 202 -7.08 -4.63 36.56
CA LYS A 202 -7.85 -4.01 37.63
C LYS A 202 -8.01 -5.10 38.70
N ALA A 203 -7.36 -4.87 39.85
CA ALA A 203 -7.63 -5.60 41.09
C ALA A 203 -9.02 -5.26 41.60
#